data_AF-M1DLD8-F1
#
_entry.id   AF-M1DLD8-F1
#
_cell.length_a   1.000
_cell.length_b   1.000
_cell.length_c   1.000
_cell.angle_alpha   90.00
_cell.angle_beta   90.00
_cell.angle_gamma   90.00
#
_symmetry.space_group_name_H-M   'P 1'
#
loop_
_entity.id
_entity.type
_entity.pdbx_description
1 polymer ?
#
loop_
_entity_poly.entity_id
_entity_poly.type
_entity_poly.pdbx_seq_one_letter_code
_entity_poly.pdbx_strand_id
1 'polypeptide(L)'
;MWAVVKDKFDSDDMNSHRDHVLGWMKELWNKWRGQLHEKYVKGKPIQEALKNMPKGVEKKKWEWLVKEHFTSKDFQAQIQELVESELSLSSIEIVEK
;
A
#
# COMPACT_ATOMS: atom_id res chain seq x y z
N MET A 1 26.26 10.66 -4.87
CA MET A 1 25.49 9.75 -3.98
C MET A 1 24.58 8.81 -4.79
N TRP A 2 23.66 9.30 -5.63
CA TRP A 2 22.76 8.44 -6.44
C TRP A 2 23.45 7.56 -7.49
N ALA A 3 24.58 8.02 -8.06
CA ALA A 3 25.37 7.21 -8.99
C ALA A 3 26.02 5.98 -8.32
N VAL A 4 26.49 6.11 -7.08
CA VAL A 4 27.05 5.01 -6.28
C VAL A 4 25.97 4.01 -5.88
N VAL A 5 24.76 4.49 -5.62
CA VAL A 5 23.61 3.61 -5.39
C VAL A 5 23.33 2.77 -6.63
N LYS A 6 23.27 3.38 -7.83
CA LYS A 6 23.06 2.64 -9.09
C LYS A 6 24.17 1.63 -9.41
N ASP A 7 25.43 2.01 -9.23
CA ASP A 7 26.59 1.12 -9.42
C ASP A 7 26.50 -0.15 -8.54
N LYS A 8 25.99 -0.03 -7.31
CA LYS A 8 25.73 -1.18 -6.44
C LYS A 8 24.57 -2.05 -6.91
N PHE A 9 23.57 -1.48 -7.60
CA PHE A 9 22.43 -2.20 -8.19
C PHE A 9 22.76 -2.89 -9.53
N ASP A 10 23.78 -2.43 -10.25
CA ASP A 10 24.22 -2.99 -11.55
C ASP A 10 25.24 -4.15 -11.40
N SER A 11 25.63 -4.54 -10.17
CA SER A 11 26.52 -5.69 -9.95
C SER A 11 25.81 -7.04 -10.11
N ASP A 12 26.49 -8.06 -10.62
CA ASP A 12 25.95 -9.43 -10.87
C ASP A 12 25.28 -10.07 -9.63
N ASP A 13 25.71 -9.67 -8.42
CA ASP A 13 25.18 -10.11 -7.13
C ASP A 13 23.74 -9.64 -6.88
N MET A 14 23.33 -8.50 -7.45
CA MET A 14 21.98 -7.95 -7.32
C MET A 14 20.94 -8.70 -8.13
N ASN A 15 21.30 -9.41 -9.21
CA ASN A 15 20.30 -10.18 -9.95
C ASN A 15 19.70 -11.31 -9.09
N SER A 16 20.46 -11.84 -8.14
CA SER A 16 19.99 -12.84 -7.16
C SER A 16 19.09 -12.24 -6.07
N HIS A 17 19.28 -10.96 -5.72
CA HIS A 17 18.52 -10.24 -4.70
C HIS A 17 17.40 -9.36 -5.26
N ARG A 18 17.35 -9.18 -6.58
CA ARG A 18 16.45 -8.25 -7.27
C ARG A 18 14.99 -8.50 -6.91
N ASP A 19 14.58 -9.76 -6.98
CA ASP A 19 13.18 -10.14 -6.71
C ASP A 19 12.83 -9.93 -5.24
N HIS A 20 13.78 -10.13 -4.32
CA HIS A 20 13.59 -9.88 -2.90
C HIS A 20 13.45 -8.38 -2.61
N VAL A 21 14.31 -7.54 -3.20
CA VAL A 21 14.24 -6.08 -3.04
C VAL A 21 12.95 -5.53 -3.67
N LEU A 22 12.58 -5.99 -4.87
CA LEU A 22 11.33 -5.60 -5.52
C LEU A 22 10.10 -6.03 -4.70
N GLY A 23 10.14 -7.25 -4.13
CA GLY A 23 9.11 -7.73 -3.21
C GLY A 23 8.97 -6.81 -1.99
N TRP A 24 10.08 -6.49 -1.34
CA TRP A 24 10.10 -5.62 -0.17
C TRP A 24 9.63 -4.19 -0.48
N MET A 25 10.05 -3.62 -1.62
CA MET A 25 9.56 -2.32 -2.09
C MET A 25 8.06 -2.33 -2.36
N LYS A 26 7.54 -3.42 -2.95
CA LYS A 26 6.10 -3.60 -3.20
C LYS A 26 5.32 -3.67 -1.89
N GLU A 27 5.81 -4.41 -0.90
CA GLU A 27 5.19 -4.47 0.43
C GLU A 27 5.18 -3.12 1.14
N LEU A 28 6.31 -2.42 1.13
CA LEU A 28 6.42 -1.08 1.72
C LEU A 28 5.43 -0.12 1.06
N TRP A 29 5.35 -0.16 -0.27
CA TRP A 29 4.39 0.62 -1.05
C TRP A 29 2.93 0.28 -0.71
N ASN A 30 2.61 -1.00 -0.56
CA ASN A 30 1.27 -1.46 -0.16
C ASN A 30 0.90 -0.97 1.24
N LYS A 31 1.79 -1.13 2.23
CA LYS A 31 1.59 -0.66 3.60
C LYS A 31 1.37 0.85 3.65
N TRP A 32 2.21 1.61 2.95
CA TRP A 32 2.08 3.06 2.86
C TRP A 32 0.74 3.48 2.25
N ARG A 33 0.29 2.83 1.17
CA ARG A 33 -1.02 3.10 0.56
C ARG A 33 -2.18 2.71 1.47
N GLY A 34 -2.08 1.61 2.19
CA GLY A 34 -3.08 1.18 3.17
C GLY A 34 -3.27 2.22 4.27
N GLN A 35 -2.17 2.73 4.83
CA GLN A 35 -2.20 3.80 5.83
C GLN A 35 -2.84 5.09 5.31
N LEU A 36 -2.54 5.45 4.05
CA LEU A 36 -3.17 6.61 3.42
C LEU A 36 -4.68 6.42 3.23
N HIS A 37 -5.08 5.25 2.74
CA HIS A 37 -6.49 4.92 2.58
C HIS A 37 -7.22 5.01 3.92
N GLU A 38 -6.69 4.37 4.96
CA GLU A 38 -7.29 4.37 6.31
C GLU A 38 -7.46 5.77 6.89
N LYS A 39 -6.43 6.61 6.81
CA LYS A 39 -6.43 7.93 7.45
C LYS A 39 -7.24 8.99 6.69
N TYR A 40 -7.21 8.93 5.36
CA TYR A 40 -7.69 10.04 4.53
C TYR A 40 -8.91 9.69 3.68
N VAL A 41 -9.21 8.41 3.43
CA VAL A 41 -10.23 7.96 2.47
C VAL A 41 -11.32 7.11 3.12
N LYS A 42 -10.95 6.20 4.02
CA LYS A 42 -11.89 5.27 4.67
C LYS A 42 -12.99 6.04 5.40
N GLY A 43 -14.25 5.69 5.09
CA GLY A 43 -15.44 6.28 5.70
C GLY A 43 -15.74 7.73 5.30
N LYS A 44 -14.97 8.33 4.38
CA LYS A 44 -15.16 9.71 3.92
C LYS A 44 -15.68 9.75 2.49
N PRO A 45 -16.51 10.75 2.14
CA PRO A 45 -16.86 10.96 0.74
C PRO A 45 -15.63 11.39 -0.08
N ILE A 46 -15.60 11.02 -1.36
CA ILE A 46 -14.47 11.30 -2.27
C ILE A 46 -14.07 12.78 -2.27
N GLN A 47 -15.04 13.69 -2.23
CA GLN A 47 -14.78 15.14 -2.20
C GLN A 47 -13.99 15.58 -0.95
N GLU A 48 -14.24 14.93 0.19
CA GLU A 48 -13.53 15.22 1.44
C GLU A 48 -12.14 14.56 1.46
N ALA A 49 -12.02 13.35 0.92
CA ALA A 49 -10.73 12.67 0.72
C ALA A 49 -9.80 13.48 -0.18
N LEU A 50 -10.32 14.08 -1.25
CA LEU A 50 -9.54 14.95 -2.15
C LEU A 50 -9.06 16.24 -1.47
N LYS A 51 -9.83 16.78 -0.52
CA LYS A 51 -9.44 17.96 0.26
C LYS A 51 -8.40 17.63 1.33
N ASN A 52 -8.49 16.44 1.92
CA ASN A 52 -7.60 15.97 3.00
C ASN A 52 -6.31 15.34 2.45
N MET A 53 -5.55 16.11 1.66
CA MET A 53 -4.29 15.64 1.08
C MET A 53 -3.16 15.58 2.13
N PRO A 54 -2.42 14.46 2.23
CA PRO A 54 -1.24 14.36 3.09
C PRO A 54 -0.10 15.28 2.64
N LYS A 55 0.64 15.85 3.60
CA LYS A 55 1.85 16.66 3.32
C LYS A 55 2.91 15.80 2.65
N GLY A 56 3.52 16.29 1.57
CA GLY A 56 4.57 15.59 0.83
C GLY A 56 4.09 14.70 -0.32
N VAL A 57 2.77 14.57 -0.52
CA VAL A 57 2.22 13.93 -1.72
C VAL A 57 1.83 15.02 -2.72
N GLU A 58 2.25 14.85 -3.98
CA GLU A 58 1.87 15.76 -5.05
C GLU A 58 0.37 15.66 -5.34
N LYS A 59 -0.29 16.81 -5.56
CA LYS A 59 -1.73 16.88 -5.80
C LYS A 59 -2.22 15.96 -6.91
N LYS A 60 -1.53 15.90 -8.05
CA LYS A 60 -1.90 15.03 -9.17
C LYS A 60 -1.86 13.54 -8.80
N LYS A 61 -0.81 13.14 -8.07
CA LYS A 61 -0.67 11.75 -7.58
C LYS A 61 -1.74 11.41 -6.56
N TRP A 62 -2.08 12.35 -5.68
CA TRP A 62 -3.16 12.18 -4.71
C TRP A 62 -4.53 12.01 -5.39
N GLU A 63 -4.85 12.87 -6.35
CA GLU A 63 -6.10 12.79 -7.11
C GLU A 63 -6.23 11.45 -7.83
N TRP A 64 -5.16 10.97 -8.45
CA TRP A 64 -5.14 9.66 -9.10
C TRP A 64 -5.34 8.52 -8.09
N LEU A 65 -4.65 8.53 -6.94
CA LEU A 65 -4.82 7.52 -5.90
C LEU A 65 -6.28 7.44 -5.40
N VAL A 66 -6.91 8.59 -5.15
CA VAL A 66 -8.28 8.65 -4.64
C VAL A 66 -9.32 8.27 -5.69
N LYS A 67 -9.16 8.72 -6.94
CA LYS A 67 -10.18 8.54 -8.00
C LYS A 67 -10.06 7.25 -8.79
N GLU A 68 -8.85 6.72 -8.93
CA GLU A 68 -8.59 5.54 -9.75
C GLU A 68 -8.29 4.31 -8.88
N HIS A 69 -7.40 4.45 -7.89
CA HIS A 69 -6.91 3.28 -7.15
C HIS A 69 -7.82 2.88 -5.99
N PHE A 70 -8.09 3.79 -5.05
CA PHE A 70 -8.87 3.47 -3.83
C PHE A 70 -10.35 3.20 -4.10
N THR A 71 -10.86 3.71 -5.21
CA THR A 71 -12.22 3.46 -5.72
C THR A 71 -12.29 2.25 -6.65
N SER A 72 -11.16 1.64 -7.03
CA SER A 72 -11.18 0.44 -7.86
C SER A 72 -11.81 -0.73 -7.12
N LYS A 73 -12.58 -1.54 -7.85
CA LYS A 73 -13.20 -2.75 -7.30
C LYS A 73 -12.15 -3.75 -6.80
N ASP A 74 -11.04 -3.88 -7.53
CA ASP A 74 -9.95 -4.80 -7.17
C ASP A 74 -9.32 -4.42 -5.82
N PHE A 75 -9.07 -3.12 -5.60
CA PHE A 75 -8.54 -2.66 -4.32
C PHE A 75 -9.54 -2.88 -3.18
N GLN A 76 -10.83 -2.59 -3.41
CA GLN A 76 -11.87 -2.83 -2.41
C GLN A 76 -12.00 -4.32 -2.06
N ALA A 77 -11.94 -5.20 -3.06
CA ALA A 77 -11.97 -6.64 -2.87
C ALA A 77 -10.76 -7.14 -2.08
N GLN A 78 -9.55 -6.64 -2.37
CA GLN A 78 -8.34 -7.00 -1.60
C GLN A 78 -8.43 -6.56 -0.14
N ILE A 79 -8.97 -5.38 0.14
CA ILE A 79 -9.19 -4.92 1.52
C ILE A 79 -10.23 -5.78 2.22
N GLN A 80 -11.30 -6.16 1.53
CA GLN A 80 -12.33 -7.04 2.07
C GLN A 80 -11.78 -8.44 2.40
N GLU A 81 -11.03 -9.05 1.49
CA GLU A 81 -10.37 -10.35 1.68
C GLU A 81 -9.40 -10.33 2.87
N LEU A 82 -8.64 -9.24 3.03
CA LEU A 82 -7.73 -9.07 4.17
C LEU A 82 -8.50 -8.99 5.49
N VAL A 83 -9.61 -8.23 5.53
CA VAL A 83 -10.46 -8.11 6.72
C VAL A 83 -11.11 -9.44 7.08
N GLU A 84 -11.61 -10.19 6.10
CA GLU A 84 -12.21 -11.51 6.30
C GLU A 84 -11.17 -12.53 6.82
N SER A 85 -9.95 -12.48 6.28
CA SER A 85 -8.82 -13.30 6.75
C SER A 85 -8.44 -12.99 8.20
N GLU A 86 -8.31 -11.70 8.59
CA GLU A 86 -8.00 -11.32 9.98
C GLU A 86 -9.14 -11.67 10.96
N LEU A 87 -10.40 -11.50 10.57
CA LEU A 87 -11.55 -11.90 11.38
C LEU A 87 -11.60 -13.42 11.61
N SER A 88 -11.25 -14.21 10.59
CA SER A 88 -11.16 -15.67 10.70
C SER A 88 -10.08 -16.12 11.68
N LEU A 89 -8.92 -15.44 11.72
CA LEU A 89 -7.86 -15.72 12.69
C LEU A 89 -8.29 -15.40 14.12
N SER A 90 -9.00 -14.28 14.33
CA SER A 90 -9.52 -13.90 15.65
C SER A 90 -10.58 -14.88 16.19
N SER A 91 -11.34 -15.53 15.29
CA SER A 91 -12.37 -16.49 15.67
C SER A 91 -11.78 -17.85 16.10
N ILE A 92 -10.58 -18.18 15.62
CA ILE A 92 -9.88 -19.43 15.96
C ILE A 92 -9.29 -19.35 17.37
N GLU A 93 -8.75 -18.20 17.80
CA GLU A 93 -8.22 -18.06 19.17
C GLU A 93 -9.30 -18.14 20.27
N ILE A 94 -10.57 -17.84 19.95
CA ILE A 94 -11.67 -17.88 20.92
C ILE A 94 -12.18 -19.32 21.16
N VAL A 95 -11.89 -20.27 20.26
CA VAL A 95 -12.38 -21.66 20.33
C VAL A 95 -11.42 -22.64 21.04
N GLU A 96 -10.29 -22.17 21.56
CA GLU A 96 -9.30 -23.00 22.29
C GLU A 96 -9.38 -22.86 23.84
N LYS A 97 -10.48 -22.37 24.42
CA LYS A 97 -10.64 -22.24 25.87
C LYS A 97 -11.78 -23.05 26.48
#